data_AF-A0A1M6LLR6-F1
#
_entry.id   AF-A0A1M6LLR6-F1
#
_cell.length_a   1.000
_cell.length_b   1.000
_cell.length_c   1.000
_cell.angle_alpha   90.00
_cell.angle_beta   90.00
_cell.angle_gamma   90.00
#
_symmetry.space_group_name_H-M   'P 1'
#
loop_
_entity.id
_entity.type
_entity.pdbx_description
1 polymer ?
#
loop_
_entity_poly.entity_id
_entity_poly.type
_entity_poly.pdbx_seq_one_letter_code
_entity_poly.pdbx_strand_id
1 'polypeptide(L)'
;MPSTTTLPHVFALAPDDRRVAYDAAAARALDAASEASAAHNARKVDPRSVLDYRGYQTMRMVCVLLVRHHDKPASIECSRDGTVARIYLPNSKMIAQPESSADFLLCVIPKWLAQKAELMGVTPDLAGDWSEEQRETWNRLKDARFSINRKIQSPPRLTTHAISRVNTA
;
A
#
# COMPACT_ATOMS: atom_id res chain seq x y z
N MET A 1 -11.41 34.37 -70.98
CA MET A 1 -10.44 33.36 -70.50
C MET A 1 -10.73 33.12 -69.02
N PRO A 2 -11.46 32.07 -68.60
CA PRO A 2 -11.61 31.75 -67.18
C PRO A 2 -10.45 30.86 -66.74
N SER A 3 -9.70 31.31 -65.73
CA SER A 3 -8.62 30.52 -65.10
C SER A 3 -9.21 29.49 -64.15
N THR A 4 -8.95 28.21 -64.42
CA THR A 4 -9.39 27.08 -63.59
C THR A 4 -8.45 26.93 -62.39
N THR A 5 -8.96 27.20 -61.18
CA THR A 5 -8.23 26.95 -59.93
C THR A 5 -8.38 25.48 -59.54
N THR A 6 -7.32 24.70 -59.72
CA THR A 6 -7.22 23.32 -59.26
C THR A 6 -7.06 23.30 -57.73
N LEU A 7 -8.04 22.77 -57.00
CA LEU A 7 -7.93 22.53 -55.55
C LEU A 7 -7.06 21.29 -55.28
N PRO A 8 -6.15 21.31 -54.29
CA PRO A 8 -5.31 20.17 -53.98
C PRO A 8 -6.13 19.03 -53.36
N HIS A 9 -5.97 17.84 -53.94
CA HIS A 9 -6.47 16.57 -53.43
C HIS A 9 -5.95 16.34 -52.00
N VAL A 10 -6.85 16.29 -51.03
CA VAL A 10 -6.53 15.89 -49.65
C VAL A 10 -6.23 14.39 -49.67
N PHE A 11 -4.95 14.04 -49.59
CA PHE A 11 -4.50 12.64 -49.46
C PHE A 11 -5.00 12.07 -48.13
N ALA A 12 -6.10 11.33 -48.16
CA ALA A 12 -6.51 10.50 -47.04
C ALA A 12 -5.55 9.30 -46.94
N LEU A 13 -4.74 9.25 -45.88
CA LEU A 13 -3.83 8.13 -45.58
C LEU A 13 -4.58 6.79 -45.63
N ALA A 14 -3.95 5.79 -46.25
CA ALA A 14 -4.51 4.46 -46.43
C ALA A 14 -4.79 3.78 -45.07
N PRO A 15 -5.74 2.83 -44.98
CA PRO A 15 -6.17 2.23 -43.71
C PRO A 15 -5.03 1.57 -42.90
N ASP A 16 -4.03 1.00 -43.58
CA ASP A 16 -2.89 0.35 -42.93
C ASP A 16 -1.90 1.36 -42.33
N ASP A 17 -1.71 2.52 -42.97
CA ASP A 17 -0.88 3.61 -42.43
C ASP A 17 -1.49 4.23 -41.16
N ARG A 18 -2.83 4.22 -41.06
CA ARG A 18 -3.53 4.69 -39.87
C ARG A 18 -3.29 3.77 -38.68
N ARG A 19 -3.29 2.45 -38.88
CA ARG A 19 -3.01 1.48 -37.81
C ARG A 19 -1.60 1.66 -37.24
N VAL A 20 -0.60 1.80 -38.11
CA VAL A 20 0.78 2.08 -37.69
C VAL A 20 0.86 3.41 -36.93
N ALA A 21 0.15 4.45 -37.38
CA ALA A 21 0.10 5.73 -36.69
C ALA A 21 -0.60 5.64 -35.32
N TYR A 22 -1.67 4.84 -35.20
CA TYR A 22 -2.36 4.59 -33.93
C TYR A 22 -1.51 3.79 -32.95
N ASP A 23 -0.82 2.74 -33.42
CA ASP A 23 0.06 1.93 -32.59
C ASP A 23 1.25 2.76 -32.08
N ALA A 24 1.83 3.60 -32.95
CA ALA A 24 2.88 4.53 -32.56
C ALA A 24 2.39 5.64 -31.61
N ALA A 25 1.12 6.04 -31.70
CA ALA A 25 0.51 6.98 -30.76
C ALA A 25 0.20 6.32 -29.41
N ALA A 26 -0.26 5.06 -29.43
CA ALA A 26 -0.54 4.27 -28.23
C ALA A 26 0.75 3.96 -27.46
N ALA A 27 1.83 3.57 -28.15
CA ALA A 27 3.15 3.34 -27.54
C ALA A 27 3.66 4.62 -26.84
N ARG A 28 3.61 5.77 -27.52
CA ARG A 28 4.00 7.06 -26.94
C ARG A 28 3.14 7.47 -25.74
N ALA A 29 1.83 7.17 -25.77
CA ALA A 29 0.95 7.44 -24.64
C ALA A 29 1.27 6.54 -23.44
N LEU A 30 1.65 5.28 -23.69
CA LEU A 30 2.06 4.34 -22.65
C LEU A 30 3.38 4.78 -21.99
N ASP A 31 4.36 5.19 -22.80
CA ASP A 31 5.65 5.68 -22.31
C ASP A 31 5.48 6.98 -21.51
N ALA A 32 4.67 7.92 -22.00
CA ALA A 32 4.35 9.14 -21.28
C ALA A 32 3.60 8.87 -19.96
N ALA A 33 2.72 7.86 -19.91
CA ALA A 33 2.05 7.45 -18.69
C ALA A 33 3.02 6.78 -17.69
N SER A 34 3.97 5.99 -18.19
CA SER A 34 5.02 5.35 -17.40
C SER A 34 5.96 6.40 -16.79
N GLU A 35 6.41 7.37 -17.59
CA GLU A 35 7.24 8.49 -17.13
C GLU A 35 6.50 9.40 -16.15
N ALA A 36 5.21 9.68 -16.38
CA ALA A 36 4.38 10.44 -15.45
C ALA A 36 4.20 9.69 -14.12
N SER A 37 4.06 8.36 -14.14
CA SER A 37 4.00 7.53 -12.93
C SER A 37 5.34 7.54 -12.19
N ALA A 38 6.46 7.39 -12.89
CA ALA A 38 7.79 7.47 -12.31
C ALA A 38 8.06 8.86 -11.71
N ALA A 39 7.68 9.94 -12.39
CA ALA A 39 7.81 11.31 -11.90
C ALA A 39 6.85 11.61 -10.72
N HIS A 40 5.67 11.01 -10.70
CA HIS A 40 4.76 11.07 -9.55
C HIS A 40 5.35 10.35 -8.33
N ASN A 41 5.98 9.19 -8.54
CA ASN A 41 6.68 8.45 -7.50
C ASN A 41 7.99 9.12 -7.04
N ALA A 42 8.61 9.94 -7.89
CA ALA A 42 9.80 10.72 -7.58
C ALA A 42 9.51 12.05 -6.85
N ARG A 43 8.25 12.51 -6.80
CA ARG A 43 7.87 13.74 -6.10
C ARG A 43 7.81 13.51 -4.59
N LYS A 44 8.94 13.82 -3.94
CA LYS A 44 9.17 13.94 -2.49
C LYS A 44 8.92 12.65 -1.69
N VAL A 45 10.00 11.99 -1.31
CA VAL A 45 10.03 11.23 -0.06
C VAL A 45 9.70 12.22 1.06
N ASP A 46 8.45 12.21 1.52
CA ASP A 46 8.03 12.96 2.70
C ASP A 46 8.88 12.46 3.89
N PRO A 47 9.53 13.34 4.68
CA PRO A 47 10.37 12.95 5.82
C PRO A 47 9.60 12.26 6.97
N ARG A 48 8.29 12.04 6.82
CA ARG A 48 7.50 11.16 7.69
C ARG A 48 7.90 9.70 7.43
N SER A 49 8.81 9.22 8.27
CA SER A 49 9.23 7.81 8.38
C SER A 49 8.09 6.83 8.08
N VAL A 50 8.41 5.79 7.29
CA VAL A 50 7.88 4.42 7.14
C VAL A 50 6.43 4.06 7.58
N LEU A 51 5.80 4.76 8.52
CA LEU A 51 4.43 4.56 9.01
C LEU A 51 3.73 5.92 9.26
N ASP A 52 2.94 6.42 8.31
CA ASP A 52 2.08 7.61 8.51
C ASP A 52 0.84 7.25 9.35
N TYR A 53 1.03 7.22 10.68
CA TYR A 53 -0.03 6.89 11.63
C TYR A 53 -1.23 7.85 11.58
N ARG A 54 -1.04 9.10 11.10
CA ARG A 54 -2.14 10.06 10.91
C ARG A 54 -3.02 9.63 9.74
N GLY A 55 -2.40 9.32 8.60
CA GLY A 55 -3.09 8.74 7.45
C GLY A 55 -3.84 7.47 7.84
N TYR A 56 -3.20 6.59 8.62
CA TYR A 56 -3.83 5.36 9.12
C TYR A 56 -5.05 5.63 10.01
N GLN A 57 -4.99 6.64 10.88
CA GLN A 57 -6.13 7.03 11.70
C GLN A 57 -7.31 7.48 10.82
N THR A 58 -7.04 8.36 9.85
CA THR A 58 -8.05 8.90 8.92
C THR A 58 -8.68 7.79 8.08
N MET A 59 -7.87 6.85 7.59
CA MET A 59 -8.32 5.70 6.79
C MET A 59 -8.92 4.57 7.64
N ARG A 60 -9.02 4.74 8.96
CA ARG A 60 -9.53 3.73 9.92
C ARG A 60 -8.79 2.40 9.79
N MET A 61 -7.46 2.46 9.72
CA MET A 61 -6.60 1.28 9.74
C MET A 61 -6.41 0.76 11.17
N VAL A 62 -6.11 -0.52 11.31
CA VAL A 62 -5.80 -1.19 12.57
C VAL A 62 -4.64 -2.16 12.37
N CYS A 63 -3.84 -2.34 13.42
CA CYS A 63 -2.76 -3.32 13.44
C CYS A 63 -3.24 -4.65 14.05
N VAL A 64 -3.00 -5.75 13.33
CA VAL A 64 -3.35 -7.11 13.73
C VAL A 64 -2.10 -8.00 13.68
N LEU A 65 -2.06 -8.97 14.58
CA LEU A 65 -1.02 -9.99 14.67
C LEU A 65 -1.63 -11.34 14.32
N LEU A 66 -0.98 -12.07 13.42
CA LEU A 66 -1.49 -13.30 12.83
C LEU A 66 -0.36 -14.33 12.69
N VAL A 67 -0.74 -15.60 12.63
CA VAL A 67 0.16 -16.70 12.30
C VAL A 67 0.13 -16.91 10.79
N ARG A 68 1.29 -16.86 10.16
CA ARG A 68 1.47 -17.05 8.72
C ARG A 68 1.59 -18.55 8.44
N HIS A 69 0.83 -19.02 7.44
CA HIS A 69 0.88 -20.41 6.99
C HIS A 69 1.54 -20.53 5.61
N HIS A 70 1.07 -19.73 4.65
CA HIS A 70 1.57 -19.78 3.28
C HIS A 70 1.42 -18.43 2.57
N ASP A 71 2.46 -18.01 1.86
CA ASP A 71 2.44 -16.80 1.06
C ASP A 71 2.04 -17.12 -0.39
N LYS A 72 0.94 -16.53 -0.87
CA LYS A 72 0.53 -16.59 -2.28
C LYS A 72 0.79 -15.24 -2.93
N PRO A 73 1.02 -15.17 -4.26
CA PRO A 73 1.36 -13.92 -4.94
C PRO A 73 0.36 -12.78 -4.69
N ALA A 74 -0.94 -13.09 -4.60
CA ALA A 74 -2.01 -12.11 -4.41
C ALA A 74 -2.51 -11.99 -2.96
N SER A 75 -2.19 -12.95 -2.09
CA SER A 75 -2.74 -13.01 -0.73
C SER A 75 -1.87 -13.84 0.21
N ILE A 76 -1.91 -13.52 1.51
CA ILE A 76 -1.31 -14.36 2.55
C ILE A 76 -2.40 -15.23 3.19
N GLU A 77 -2.09 -16.52 3.31
CA GLU A 77 -2.86 -17.48 4.08
C GLU A 77 -2.36 -17.46 5.52
N CYS A 78 -3.24 -17.10 6.45
CA CYS A 78 -2.91 -16.87 7.84
C CYS A 78 -4.02 -17.37 8.77
N SER A 79 -3.77 -17.41 10.06
CA SER A 79 -4.76 -17.69 11.08
C SER A 79 -4.56 -16.77 12.27
N ARG A 80 -5.57 -16.66 13.14
CA ARG A 80 -5.52 -15.76 14.28
C ARG A 80 -4.59 -16.26 15.40
N ASP A 81 -4.48 -17.57 15.56
CA ASP A 81 -3.90 -18.26 16.72
C ASP A 81 -3.13 -19.55 16.36
N GLY A 82 -2.96 -19.84 15.07
CA GLY A 82 -2.35 -21.09 14.60
C GLY A 82 -3.37 -22.22 14.37
N THR A 83 -4.67 -21.96 14.56
CA THR A 83 -5.72 -22.97 14.31
C THR A 83 -5.95 -23.24 12.81
N VAL A 84 -6.78 -24.26 12.55
CA VAL A 84 -7.19 -24.69 11.20
C VAL A 84 -8.07 -23.65 10.50
N ALA A 85 -8.63 -22.67 11.22
CA ALA A 85 -9.45 -21.61 10.61
C ALA A 85 -8.55 -20.64 9.82
N ARG A 86 -8.43 -20.87 8.52
CA ARG A 86 -7.55 -20.10 7.63
C ARG A 86 -8.27 -18.86 7.07
N ILE A 87 -7.57 -17.75 7.14
CA ILE A 87 -7.97 -16.43 6.67
C ILE A 87 -7.05 -16.04 5.52
N TYR A 88 -7.64 -15.56 4.44
CA TYR A 88 -6.91 -15.06 3.28
C TYR A 88 -6.90 -13.54 3.28
N LEU A 89 -5.73 -12.94 3.47
CA LEU A 89 -5.56 -11.50 3.44
C LEU A 89 -4.97 -11.07 2.09
N PRO A 90 -5.68 -10.25 1.30
CA PRO A 90 -5.15 -9.75 0.04
C PRO A 90 -3.96 -8.82 0.26
N ASN A 91 -2.87 -9.02 -0.49
CA ASN A 91 -1.65 -8.21 -0.38
C ASN A 91 -1.92 -6.73 -0.66
N SER A 92 -2.90 -6.43 -1.53
CA SER A 92 -3.30 -5.05 -1.88
C SER A 92 -4.04 -4.30 -0.77
N LYS A 93 -4.45 -4.97 0.30
CA LYS A 93 -5.25 -4.40 1.41
C LYS A 93 -4.53 -4.47 2.75
N MET A 94 -3.25 -4.80 2.76
CA MET A 94 -2.47 -4.89 3.98
C MET A 94 -1.10 -4.24 3.82
N ILE A 95 -0.57 -3.77 4.93
CA ILE A 95 0.79 -3.23 5.03
C ILE A 95 1.52 -4.07 6.08
N ALA A 96 2.36 -4.99 5.63
CA ALA A 96 3.21 -5.78 6.50
C ALA A 96 4.18 -4.86 7.25
N GLN A 97 4.27 -5.04 8.57
CA GLN A 97 5.16 -4.29 9.42
C GLN A 97 6.55 -4.93 9.41
N PRO A 98 7.64 -4.15 9.51
CA PRO A 98 9.01 -4.65 9.44
C PRO A 98 9.35 -5.63 10.58
N GLU A 99 8.62 -5.58 11.69
CA GLU A 99 8.77 -6.51 12.81
C GLU A 99 8.20 -7.91 12.52
N SER A 100 7.52 -8.12 11.39
CA SER A 100 6.99 -9.44 11.01
C SER A 100 8.12 -10.47 10.86
N SER A 101 7.85 -11.72 11.24
CA SER A 101 8.74 -12.85 11.04
C SER A 101 8.22 -13.78 9.93
N ALA A 102 8.93 -14.88 9.69
CA ALA A 102 8.49 -15.94 8.78
C ALA A 102 7.19 -16.60 9.28
N ASP A 103 7.11 -16.89 10.58
CA ASP A 103 5.95 -17.57 11.19
C ASP A 103 4.83 -16.60 11.59
N PHE A 104 5.14 -15.33 11.85
CA PHE A 104 4.19 -14.36 12.37
C PHE A 104 4.12 -13.13 11.48
N LEU A 105 2.90 -12.76 11.11
CA LEU A 105 2.61 -11.56 10.33
C LEU A 105 2.04 -10.49 11.24
N LEU A 106 2.79 -9.40 11.39
CA LEU A 106 2.29 -8.16 11.98
C LEU A 106 1.89 -7.23 10.82
N CYS A 107 0.62 -6.88 10.69
CA CYS A 107 0.18 -6.08 9.55
C CYS A 107 -0.87 -5.04 9.92
N VAL A 108 -0.90 -3.96 9.15
CA VAL A 108 -1.90 -2.90 9.24
C VAL A 108 -2.91 -3.08 8.11
N ILE A 109 -4.18 -3.22 8.47
CA ILE A 109 -5.29 -3.46 7.54
C ILE A 109 -6.46 -2.50 7.82
N PRO A 110 -7.36 -2.26 6.86
CA PRO A 110 -8.59 -1.51 7.11
C PRO A 110 -9.46 -2.16 8.18
N LYS A 111 -10.04 -1.36 9.08
CA LYS A 111 -10.89 -1.85 10.18
C LYS A 111 -12.07 -2.69 9.70
N TRP A 112 -12.71 -2.33 8.58
CA TRP A 112 -13.83 -3.09 8.03
C TRP A 112 -13.42 -4.52 7.64
N LEU A 113 -12.19 -4.69 7.13
CA LEU A 113 -11.65 -5.99 6.74
C LEU A 113 -11.34 -6.81 7.99
N ALA A 114 -10.72 -6.18 9.00
CA ALA A 114 -10.47 -6.81 10.29
C ALA A 114 -11.75 -7.27 10.99
N GLN A 115 -12.83 -6.49 10.89
CA GLN A 115 -14.14 -6.87 11.43
C GLN A 115 -14.76 -8.04 10.67
N LYS A 116 -14.74 -7.99 9.33
CA LYS A 116 -15.28 -9.05 8.48
C LYS A 116 -14.55 -10.38 8.67
N ALA A 117 -13.25 -10.33 8.92
CA ALA A 117 -12.41 -11.50 9.17
C ALA A 117 -12.34 -11.89 10.66
N GLU A 118 -13.13 -11.26 11.54
CA GLU A 118 -13.16 -11.55 12.98
C GLU A 118 -11.79 -11.46 13.68
N LEU A 119 -10.92 -10.58 13.17
CA LEU A 119 -9.57 -10.30 13.68
C LEU A 119 -9.55 -9.21 14.76
N MET A 120 -10.70 -8.63 15.04
CA MET A 120 -10.86 -7.59 16.06
C MET A 120 -10.95 -8.21 17.46
N GLY A 121 -10.35 -7.53 18.43
CA GLY A 121 -10.41 -7.90 19.84
C GLY A 121 -9.07 -8.31 20.44
N VAL A 122 -9.14 -9.15 21.47
CA VAL A 122 -7.98 -9.68 22.20
C VAL A 122 -7.23 -10.63 21.29
N THR A 123 -5.92 -10.43 21.15
CA THR A 123 -5.05 -11.40 20.48
C THR A 123 -5.05 -12.67 21.33
N PRO A 124 -5.63 -13.78 20.84
CA PRO A 124 -5.73 -15.01 21.61
C PRO A 124 -4.32 -15.51 21.97
N ASP A 125 -4.24 -16.21 23.09
CA ASP A 125 -3.02 -16.92 23.44
C ASP A 125 -2.90 -18.17 22.55
N LEU A 126 -1.66 -18.62 22.40
CA LEU A 126 -1.27 -19.57 21.38
C LEU A 126 -1.83 -20.95 21.71
N ALA A 127 -2.64 -21.50 20.79
CA ALA A 127 -3.18 -22.84 20.90
C ALA A 127 -2.27 -23.82 20.12
N GLY A 128 -1.12 -24.21 20.70
CA GLY A 128 -0.26 -25.22 20.08
C GLY A 128 1.11 -25.47 20.73
N ASP A 129 1.79 -26.50 20.24
CA ASP A 129 3.14 -26.92 20.64
C ASP A 129 4.22 -26.02 20.00
N TRP A 130 4.25 -24.75 20.40
CA TRP A 130 5.21 -23.78 19.86
C TRP A 130 6.49 -23.77 20.68
N SER A 131 7.62 -23.57 19.99
CA SER A 131 8.91 -23.44 20.65
C SER A 131 8.95 -22.20 21.56
N GLU A 132 9.88 -22.19 22.51
CA GLU A 132 10.06 -21.06 23.42
C GLU A 132 10.39 -19.77 22.66
N GLU A 133 11.23 -19.86 21.62
CA GLU A 133 11.59 -18.74 20.73
C GLU A 133 10.37 -18.19 19.97
N GLN A 134 9.47 -19.06 19.51
CA GLN A 134 8.23 -18.66 18.84
C GLN A 134 7.29 -17.93 19.81
N ARG A 135 7.18 -18.41 21.05
CA ARG A 135 6.37 -17.76 22.10
C ARG A 135 6.94 -16.40 22.47
N GLU A 136 8.25 -16.29 22.63
CA GLU A 136 8.92 -15.01 22.91
C GLU A 136 8.70 -14.01 21.77
N THR A 137 8.85 -14.46 20.52
CA THR A 137 8.58 -13.63 19.35
C THR A 137 7.12 -13.20 19.30
N TRP A 138 6.18 -14.10 19.56
CA TRP A 138 4.76 -13.75 19.61
C TRP A 138 4.45 -12.68 20.66
N ASN A 139 4.99 -12.82 21.87
CA ASN A 139 4.78 -11.85 22.96
C ASN A 139 5.35 -10.48 22.60
N ARG A 140 6.57 -10.43 22.07
CA ARG A 140 7.18 -9.19 21.57
C ARG A 140 6.33 -8.52 20.48
N LEU A 141 5.76 -9.30 19.56
CA LEU A 141 4.89 -8.78 18.50
C LEU A 141 3.51 -8.37 19.02
N LYS A 142 3.00 -9.03 20.06
CA LYS A 142 1.74 -8.66 20.74
C LYS A 142 1.88 -7.25 21.33
N ASP A 143 3.00 -6.96 21.98
CA ASP A 143 3.31 -5.63 22.51
C ASP A 143 3.49 -4.59 21.39
N ALA A 144 4.20 -4.94 20.32
CA ALA A 144 4.36 -4.08 19.15
C ALA A 144 3.00 -3.73 18.51
N ARG A 145 2.10 -4.72 18.36
CA ARG A 145 0.74 -4.54 17.86
C ARG A 145 -0.06 -3.56 18.71
N PHE A 146 0.02 -3.65 20.03
CA PHE A 146 -0.63 -2.69 20.93
C PHE A 146 -0.04 -1.29 20.80
N SER A 147 1.29 -1.17 20.76
CA SER A 147 1.99 0.10 20.58
C SER A 147 1.60 0.79 19.27
N ILE A 148 1.57 0.05 18.16
CA ILE A 148 1.17 0.56 16.85
C ILE A 148 -0.30 1.00 16.86
N ASN A 149 -1.22 0.18 17.39
CA ASN A 149 -2.62 0.57 17.48
C ASN A 149 -2.81 1.84 18.31
N ARG A 150 -2.07 2.00 19.41
CA ARG A 150 -2.09 3.22 20.22
C ARG A 150 -1.61 4.43 19.42
N LYS A 151 -0.54 4.29 18.63
CA LYS A 151 -0.03 5.35 17.74
C LYS A 151 -1.02 5.71 16.63
N ILE A 152 -1.74 4.74 16.07
CA ILE A 152 -2.81 5.00 15.09
C ILE A 152 -3.99 5.72 15.76
N GLN A 153 -4.40 5.30 16.95
CA GLN A 153 -5.54 5.91 17.65
C GLN A 153 -5.25 7.32 18.16
N SER A 154 -4.00 7.56 18.57
CA SER A 154 -3.53 8.83 19.14
C SER A 154 -2.23 9.24 18.45
N PRO A 155 -2.29 9.68 17.18
CA PRO A 155 -1.08 10.02 16.46
C PRO A 155 -0.42 11.26 17.07
N PRO A 156 0.93 11.33 17.06
CA PRO A 156 1.64 12.45 17.62
C PRO A 156 1.20 13.77 16.96
N ARG A 157 1.02 14.80 17.79
CA ARG A 157 0.80 16.16 17.31
C ARG A 157 2.07 16.61 16.58
N LEU A 158 1.94 17.20 15.40
CA LEU A 158 3.05 17.88 14.74
C LEU A 158 3.43 18.99 15.72
N THR A 159 4.62 18.88 16.31
CA THR A 159 5.25 20.04 16.93
C THR A 159 5.54 20.98 15.78
N THR A 160 4.70 21.99 15.62
CA THR A 160 5.01 23.14 14.76
C THR A 160 6.26 23.76 15.35
N HIS A 161 7.44 23.36 14.88
CA HIS A 161 8.66 24.12 15.14
C HIS A 161 8.38 25.49 14.52
N ALA A 162 8.14 26.46 15.39
CA ALA A 162 8.03 27.85 15.03
C ALA A 162 9.27 28.19 14.20
N ILE A 163 9.06 28.48 12.92
CA ILE A 163 10.05 29.13 12.09
C ILE A 163 10.23 30.51 12.73
N SER A 164 11.19 30.62 13.65
CA SER A 164 11.67 31.89 14.15
C SER A 164 12.22 32.63 12.94
N ARG A 165 11.43 33.56 12.40
CA ARG A 165 11.91 34.56 11.46
C ARG A 165 12.91 35.41 12.22
N VAL A 166 14.19 35.08 12.07
CA VAL A 166 15.27 36.01 12.35
C VAL A 166 15.15 37.12 11.31
N ASN A 167 14.40 38.17 11.66
CA ASN A 167 14.48 39.46 10.98
C ASN A 167 15.83 40.07 11.37
N THR A 168 16.83 39.87 10.53
CA THR A 168 17.96 40.81 10.45
C THR A 168 17.58 41.90 9.47
N ALA A 169 17.25 43.06 10.01
CA ALA A 169 17.30 44.36 9.36
C ALA A 169 18.01 45.32 10.31
#